data_AF-A0A932K0B8-F1
#
_entry.id   AF-A0A932K0B8-F1
#
_cell.length_a   1.000
_cell.length_b   1.000
_cell.length_c   1.000
_cell.angle_alpha   90.00
_cell.angle_beta   90.00
_cell.angle_gamma   90.00
#
_symmetry.space_group_name_H-M   'P 1'
#
loop_
_entity.id
_entity.type
_entity.pdbx_description
1 polymer ?
#
loop_
_entity_poly.entity_id
_entity_poly.type
_entity_poly.pdbx_seq_one_letter_code
_entity_poly.pdbx_strand_id
1 'polypeptide(L)'
;MRAISLLISLILTLAIAAFVLLNVSNVITMENAFIQLKVNVGFLILFIALSGGIITICLGVAFGISSKSKTKELKKKVEDQKLKGEIESDRVKQLEAKIKTLEEALDMATKLN
;
A
#
# COMPACT_ATOMS: atom_id res chain seq x y z
N MET A 1 -0.57 0.03 17.24
CA MET A 1 -0.01 1.07 16.33
C MET A 1 -0.92 2.27 16.14
N ARG A 2 -2.21 2.12 15.77
CA ARG A 2 -3.12 3.26 15.52
C ARG A 2 -3.28 4.23 16.71
N ALA A 3 -3.41 3.71 17.94
CA ALA A 3 -3.53 4.56 19.13
C ALA A 3 -2.24 5.37 19.41
N ILE A 4 -1.07 4.77 19.20
CA ILE A 4 0.24 5.42 19.37
C ILE A 4 0.43 6.52 18.31
N SER A 5 0.07 6.25 17.04
CA SER A 5 0.14 7.29 16.00
C SER A 5 -0.82 8.45 16.24
N LEU A 6 -2.00 8.19 16.84
CA LEU A 6 -2.93 9.25 17.22
C LEU A 6 -2.39 10.10 18.37
N LEU A 7 -1.78 9.48 19.38
CA LEU A 7 -1.12 10.21 20.47
C LEU A 7 0.03 11.09 19.97
N ILE A 8 0.89 10.56 19.10
CA ILE A 8 1.99 11.34 18.49
C ILE A 8 1.44 12.52 17.67
N SER A 9 0.40 12.29 16.87
CA SER A 9 -0.25 13.35 16.09
C SER A 9 -0.84 14.45 16.98
N LEU A 10 -1.48 14.07 18.08
CA LEU A 10 -2.04 15.01 19.05
C LEU A 10 -0.95 15.87 19.71
N ILE A 11 0.14 15.23 20.16
CA ILE A 11 1.28 15.93 20.77
C ILE A 11 1.91 16.91 19.78
N LEU A 12 2.10 16.49 18.53
CA LEU A 12 2.68 17.34 17.49
C LEU A 12 1.77 18.54 17.17
N THR A 13 0.46 18.32 17.10
CA THR A 13 -0.53 19.38 16.87
C THR A 13 -0.52 20.40 18.01
N LEU A 14 -0.46 19.94 19.26
CA LEU A 14 -0.34 20.80 20.43
C LEU A 14 0.97 21.59 20.44
N ALA A 15 2.08 20.98 20.05
CA ALA A 15 3.37 21.66 19.93
C ALA A 15 3.34 22.78 18.88
N ILE A 16 2.76 22.50 17.71
CA ILE A 16 2.59 23.51 16.64
C ILE A 16 1.69 24.64 17.12
N ALA A 17 0.55 24.33 17.75
CA ALA A 17 -0.36 25.35 18.28
C ALA A 17 0.32 26.23 19.34
N ALA A 18 1.06 25.63 20.28
CA ALA A 18 1.84 26.36 21.26
C ALA A 18 2.89 27.27 20.61
N PHE A 19 3.60 26.76 19.60
CA PHE A 19 4.62 27.55 18.88
C PHE A 19 4.02 28.73 18.11
N VAL A 20 2.86 28.55 17.48
CA VAL A 20 2.12 29.62 16.81
C VAL A 20 1.69 30.70 17.80
N LEU A 21 1.16 30.32 18.97
CA LEU A 21 0.77 31.27 20.02
C LEU A 21 1.96 32.06 20.56
N LEU A 22 3.11 31.41 20.78
CA LEU A 22 4.33 32.06 21.25
C LEU A 22 4.94 33.03 20.21
N ASN A 23 4.63 32.84 18.93
CA ASN A 23 5.18 33.65 17.84
C ASN A 23 4.13 34.57 17.19
N VAL A 24 2.95 34.73 17.80
CA VAL A 24 1.86 35.55 17.23
C VAL A 24 2.20 37.04 17.22
N SER A 25 3.09 37.50 18.10
CA SER A 25 3.59 38.89 18.09
C SER A 25 4.77 39.09 17.15
N ASN A 26 5.36 38.01 16.65
CA ASN A 26 6.55 38.08 15.80
C ASN A 26 6.12 38.34 14.36
N VAL A 27 6.39 39.55 13.90
CA VAL A 27 6.11 40.00 12.54
C VAL A 27 7.42 40.21 11.81
N ILE A 28 7.58 39.49 10.70
CA ILE A 28 8.66 39.75 9.76
C ILE A 28 8.16 40.80 8.78
N THR A 29 8.90 41.89 8.69
CA THR A 29 8.67 42.93 7.69
C THR A 29 9.72 42.76 6.60
N MET A 30 9.26 42.56 5.37
CA MET A 30 10.10 42.61 4.18
C MET A 30 9.81 43.89 3.45
N GLU A 31 10.79 44.79 3.44
CA GLU A 31 10.75 46.00 2.65
C GLU A 31 11.51 45.77 1.35
N ASN A 32 10.79 45.98 0.26
CA ASN A 32 11.36 46.13 -1.06
C ASN A 32 11.01 47.54 -1.57
N ALA A 33 11.76 48.06 -2.55
CA ALA A 33 11.66 49.47 -2.97
C ALA A 33 10.25 49.96 -3.35
N PHE A 34 9.30 49.06 -3.58
CA PHE A 34 7.92 49.35 -3.98
C PHE A 34 6.85 48.72 -3.08
N ILE A 35 7.19 47.80 -2.17
CA ILE A 35 6.23 47.03 -1.38
C ILE A 35 6.80 46.76 0.02
N GLN A 36 5.99 47.04 1.05
CA GLN A 36 6.24 46.59 2.42
C GLN A 36 5.31 45.43 2.75
N LEU A 37 5.86 44.22 2.85
CA LEU A 37 5.10 43.03 3.22
C LEU A 37 5.32 42.75 4.71
N LYS A 38 4.23 42.73 5.49
CA LYS A 38 4.26 42.34 6.90
C LYS A 38 3.61 40.97 7.05
N VAL A 39 4.39 39.97 7.43
CA VAL A 39 3.89 38.61 7.61
C VAL A 39 4.14 38.16 9.05
N ASN A 40 3.09 37.63 9.66
CA ASN A 40 3.17 37.03 10.98
C ASN A 40 3.84 35.65 10.89
N VAL A 41 4.87 35.43 11.71
CA VAL A 41 5.61 34.17 11.75
C VAL A 41 4.71 33.01 12.16
N GLY A 42 3.80 33.24 13.11
CA GLY A 42 2.82 32.24 13.54
C GLY A 42 1.93 31.75 12.39
N PHE A 43 1.41 32.67 11.57
CA PHE A 43 0.60 32.29 10.40
C PHE A 43 1.41 31.57 9.32
N LEU A 44 2.66 31.95 9.11
CA LEU A 44 3.54 31.30 8.15
C LEU A 44 3.82 29.84 8.55
N ILE A 45 4.10 29.59 9.83
CA ILE A 45 4.33 28.25 10.37
C ILE A 45 3.06 27.41 10.30
N LEU A 46 1.91 27.99 10.64
CA LEU A 46 0.62 27.31 10.52
C LEU A 46 0.35 26.87 9.08
N PHE A 47 0.64 27.74 8.11
CA PHE A 47 0.46 27.44 6.69
C PHE A 47 1.38 26.30 6.21
N ILE A 48 2.65 26.31 6.63
CA ILE A 48 3.60 25.24 6.32
C ILE A 48 3.16 23.91 6.95
N ALA A 49 2.72 23.93 8.21
CA ALA A 49 2.24 22.73 8.90
C ALA A 49 1.01 22.13 8.22
N LEU A 50 0.04 22.96 7.84
CA LEU A 50 -1.17 22.52 7.13
C LEU A 50 -0.86 21.98 5.75
N SER A 51 -0.05 22.68 4.96
CA SER A 51 0.35 22.22 3.62
C SER A 51 1.14 20.91 3.67
N GLY A 52 2.08 20.76 4.61
CA GLY A 52 2.80 19.51 4.84
C GLY A 52 1.88 18.35 5.24
N GLY A 53 0.88 18.63 6.08
CA GLY A 53 -0.15 17.64 6.46
C GLY A 53 -0.95 17.15 5.26
N ILE A 54 -1.41 18.07 4.41
CA ILE A 54 -2.16 17.74 3.18
C ILE A 54 -1.30 16.88 2.24
N ILE A 55 -0.03 17.25 2.02
CA ILE A 55 0.90 16.49 1.18
C ILE A 55 1.08 15.06 1.72
N THR A 56 1.25 14.92 3.02
CA THR A 56 1.44 13.61 3.68
C THR A 56 0.19 12.73 3.52
N ILE A 57 -1.01 13.31 3.63
CA ILE A 57 -2.27 12.59 3.39
C ILE A 57 -2.36 12.14 1.93
N CYS A 58 -2.09 13.04 0.98
CA CYS A 58 -2.12 12.71 -0.46
C CYS A 58 -1.14 11.58 -0.81
N LEU A 59 0.10 11.65 -0.31
CA LEU A 59 1.10 10.60 -0.51
C LEU A 59 0.66 9.29 0.15
N GLY A 60 0.17 9.32 1.39
CA GLY A 60 -0.31 8.14 2.09
C GLY A 60 -1.45 7.43 1.35
N VAL A 61 -2.40 8.20 0.79
CA VAL A 61 -3.48 7.66 -0.05
C VAL A 61 -2.92 7.05 -1.34
N ALA A 62 -2.03 7.74 -2.04
CA ALA A 62 -1.42 7.24 -3.27
C ALA A 62 -0.65 5.93 -3.04
N PHE A 63 0.18 5.85 -2.00
CA PHE A 63 0.91 4.64 -1.64
C PHE A 63 -0.02 3.52 -1.14
N GLY A 64 -1.08 3.86 -0.42
CA GLY A 64 -2.08 2.90 0.03
C GLY A 64 -2.86 2.25 -1.11
N ILE A 65 -3.26 3.04 -2.12
CA ILE A 65 -3.92 2.53 -3.33
C ILE A 65 -2.97 1.62 -4.12
N SER A 66 -1.72 2.06 -4.32
CA SER A 66 -0.69 1.27 -5.02
C SER A 66 -0.41 -0.07 -4.31
N SER A 67 -0.30 -0.05 -2.99
CA SER A 67 -0.07 -1.28 -2.20
C SER A 67 -1.26 -2.24 -2.29
N LYS A 68 -2.50 -1.75 -2.18
CA LYS A 68 -3.70 -2.59 -2.34
C LYS A 68 -3.79 -3.23 -3.72
N SER A 69 -3.43 -2.47 -4.77
CA SER A 69 -3.37 -2.99 -6.14
C SER A 69 -2.37 -4.15 -6.26
N LYS A 70 -1.14 -3.95 -5.77
CA LYS A 70 -0.10 -5.01 -5.77
C LYS A 70 -0.53 -6.24 -4.97
N THR A 71 -1.16 -6.06 -3.81
CA THR A 71 -1.66 -7.20 -3.01
C THR A 71 -2.74 -7.98 -3.76
N LYS A 72 -3.65 -7.30 -4.49
CA LYS A 72 -4.68 -7.96 -5.28
C LYS A 72 -4.08 -8.75 -6.44
N GLU A 73 -3.09 -8.18 -7.13
CA GLU A 73 -2.36 -8.86 -8.21
C GLU A 73 -1.63 -10.10 -7.70
N LEU A 74 -0.94 -10.00 -6.56
CA LEU A 74 -0.26 -11.12 -5.90
C LEU A 74 -1.24 -12.23 -5.51
N LYS A 75 -2.39 -11.89 -4.92
CA LYS A 75 -3.43 -12.87 -4.59
C LYS A 75 -3.90 -13.62 -5.83
N LYS A 76 -4.15 -12.91 -6.93
CA LYS A 76 -4.56 -13.52 -8.20
C LYS A 76 -3.48 -14.47 -8.75
N LYS A 77 -2.21 -14.06 -8.73
CA LYS A 77 -1.10 -14.93 -9.18
C LYS A 77 -0.99 -16.22 -8.36
N VAL A 78 -1.19 -16.15 -7.04
CA VAL A 78 -1.19 -17.33 -6.16
C VAL A 78 -2.37 -18.25 -6.48
N GLU A 79 -3.55 -17.70 -6.74
CA GLU A 79 -4.74 -18.46 -7.09
C GLU A 79 -4.60 -19.14 -8.47
N ASP A 80 -4.08 -18.41 -9.45
CA ASP A 80 -3.77 -18.95 -10.78
C ASP A 80 -2.72 -20.08 -10.71
N GLN A 81 -1.71 -19.97 -9.83
CA GLN A 81 -0.73 -21.03 -9.60
C GLN A 81 -1.34 -22.27 -8.94
N LYS A 82 -2.25 -22.09 -7.97
CA LYS A 82 -2.96 -23.20 -7.35
C LYS A 82 -3.81 -23.97 -8.37
N LEU A 83 -4.57 -23.25 -9.19
CA LEU A 83 -5.37 -23.83 -10.27
C LEU A 83 -4.50 -24.61 -11.27
N LYS A 84 -3.33 -24.09 -11.65
CA LYS A 84 -2.40 -24.83 -12.51
C LYS A 84 -1.91 -26.13 -11.87
N GLY A 85 -1.58 -26.10 -10.59
CA GLY A 85 -1.17 -27.30 -9.85
C GLY A 85 -2.27 -28.35 -9.77
N GLU A 86 -3.52 -27.93 -9.56
CA GLU A 86 -4.68 -28.83 -9.58
C GLU A 86 -4.90 -29.46 -10.97
N ILE A 87 -4.80 -28.67 -12.04
CA ILE A 87 -4.92 -29.16 -13.42
C ILE A 87 -3.80 -30.15 -13.77
N GLU A 88 -2.56 -29.87 -13.36
CA GLU A 88 -1.45 -30.79 -13.55
C GLU A 88 -1.65 -32.09 -12.77
N SER A 89 -2.10 -32.01 -11.52
CA SER A 89 -2.43 -33.19 -10.71
C SER A 89 -3.49 -34.06 -11.36
N ASP A 90 -4.57 -33.46 -11.86
CA ASP A 90 -5.65 -34.21 -12.51
C ASP A 90 -5.21 -34.79 -13.86
N ARG A 91 -4.34 -34.11 -14.60
CA ARG A 91 -3.71 -34.68 -15.80
C ARG A 91 -2.84 -35.89 -15.47
N VAL A 92 -2.07 -35.85 -14.39
CA VAL A 92 -1.27 -37.01 -13.95
C VAL A 92 -2.18 -38.19 -13.64
N LYS A 93 -3.26 -38.00 -12.86
CA LYS A 93 -4.24 -39.06 -12.58
C LYS A 93 -4.89 -39.63 -13.85
N GLN A 94 -5.22 -38.79 -14.83
CA GLN A 94 -5.76 -39.25 -16.09
C GLN A 94 -4.76 -40.08 -16.90
N LEU A 95 -3.49 -39.70 -16.90
CA LEU A 95 -2.43 -40.45 -17.56
C LEU A 95 -2.18 -41.79 -16.87
N GLU A 96 -2.12 -41.81 -15.53
CA GLU A 96 -2.01 -43.04 -14.74
C GLU A 96 -3.17 -44.01 -15.02
N ALA A 97 -4.41 -43.50 -15.08
CA ALA A 97 -5.57 -44.32 -15.42
C ALA A 97 -5.45 -44.92 -16.82
N LYS A 98 -5.01 -44.13 -17.81
CA LYS A 98 -4.80 -44.62 -19.19
C LYS A 98 -3.68 -45.67 -19.28
N ILE A 99 -2.58 -45.47 -18.56
CA ILE A 99 -1.48 -46.44 -18.50
C ILE A 99 -2.00 -47.75 -17.92
N LYS A 100 -2.73 -47.71 -16.80
CA LYS A 100 -3.30 -48.90 -16.18
C LYS A 100 -4.25 -49.66 -17.12
N THR A 101 -5.13 -48.96 -17.83
CA THR A 101 -6.01 -49.59 -18.83
C THR A 101 -5.21 -50.23 -19.97
N LEU A 102 -4.14 -49.59 -20.43
CA LEU A 102 -3.26 -50.15 -21.47
C LEU A 102 -2.50 -51.39 -20.96
N GLU A 103 -2.01 -51.38 -19.71
CA GLU A 103 -1.36 -52.53 -19.08
C GLU A 103 -2.33 -53.71 -18.93
N GLU A 104 -3.56 -53.48 -18.48
CA GLU A 104 -4.60 -54.51 -18.37
C GLU A 104 -4.97 -55.08 -19.76
N ALA A 105 -5.09 -54.23 -20.77
CA ALA A 105 -5.36 -54.65 -22.14
C ALA A 105 -4.19 -55.46 -22.73
N LEU A 106 -2.95 -55.08 -22.44
CA LEU A 106 -1.75 -55.81 -22.86
C LEU A 106 -1.70 -57.18 -22.17
N ASP A 107 -1.92 -57.25 -20.86
CA ASP A 107 -1.91 -58.50 -20.09
C ASP A 107 -2.99 -59.48 -20.58
N MET A 108 -4.19 -58.98 -20.89
CA MET A 108 -5.24 -59.79 -21.54
C MET A 108 -4.80 -60.29 -22.93
N ALA A 109 -4.19 -59.43 -23.74
CA ALA A 109 -3.73 -59.82 -25.08
C ALA A 109 -2.59 -60.85 -25.03
N THR A 110 -1.67 -60.75 -24.07
CA THR A 110 -0.61 -61.76 -23.87
C THR A 110 -1.11 -63.07 -23.25
N LYS A 111 -2.21 -63.06 -22.51
CA LYS A 111 -2.84 -64.29 -21.98
C LYS A 111 -3.72 -65.03 -22.99
N LEU A 112 -4.10 -64.36 -24.09
CA LEU A 112 -4.89 -64.94 -25.19
C LEU A 112 -4.03 -65.56 -26.31
N ASN A 113 -2.71 -65.34 -26.29
CA ASN A 113 -1.71 -66.04 -27.12
C ASN A 113 -1.04 -67.15 -26.32
#